data_AF-F7QHH2-F1
#
_entry.id   AF-F7QHH2-F1
#
_cell.length_a   1.000
_cell.length_b   1.000
_cell.length_c   1.000
_cell.angle_alpha   90.00
_cell.angle_beta   90.00
_cell.angle_gamma   90.00
#
_symmetry.space_group_name_H-M   'P 1'
#
loop_
_entity.id
_entity.type
_entity.pdbx_description
1 polymer ?
#
loop_
_entity_poly.entity_id
_entity_poly.type
_entity_poly.pdbx_seq_one_letter_code
_entity_poly.pdbx_strand_id
1 'polypeptide(L)'
;MKFLPPAMLLAALVTAGPAVAKVEQCRFINSKPEREACYERQARALDAKKAEAAAKQKPSAPLERMNAEDAALSRQLRSICRGC
;
A
#
# COMPACT_ATOMS: atom_id res chain seq x y z
N MET A 1 -12.42 -1.63 35.35
CA MET A 1 -11.66 -1.39 34.10
C MET A 1 -10.19 -1.23 34.46
N LYS A 2 -9.33 -2.17 34.05
CA LYS A 2 -7.89 -2.14 34.38
C LYS A 2 -7.17 -1.33 33.30
N PHE A 3 -6.64 -0.18 33.69
CA PHE A 3 -5.88 0.70 32.80
C PHE A 3 -4.56 0.02 32.43
N LEU A 4 -4.40 -0.28 31.14
CA LEU A 4 -3.15 -0.80 30.60
C LEU A 4 -2.09 0.31 30.73
N PRO A 5 -0.93 0.05 31.38
CA PRO A 5 0.04 1.10 31.65
C PRO A 5 0.65 1.62 30.33
N PRO A 6 0.79 2.95 30.16
CA PRO A 6 1.29 3.57 28.93
C PRO A 6 2.72 3.12 28.57
N ALA A 7 3.50 2.70 29.55
CA ALA A 7 4.82 2.10 29.36
C ALA A 7 4.77 0.81 28.50
N MET A 8 3.69 0.04 28.61
CA MET A 8 3.51 -1.21 27.85
C MET A 8 3.20 -0.93 26.37
N LEU A 9 2.50 0.17 26.07
CA LEU A 9 2.25 0.66 24.72
C LEU A 9 3.53 1.20 24.06
N LEU A 10 4.34 1.96 24.82
CA LEU A 10 5.64 2.46 24.36
C LEU A 10 6.63 1.32 24.07
N ALA A 11 6.66 0.28 24.91
CA ALA A 11 7.50 -0.90 24.67
C ALA A 11 7.12 -1.62 23.36
N ALA A 12 5.83 -1.71 23.02
CA ALA A 12 5.38 -2.32 21.77
C ALA A 12 5.85 -1.52 20.54
N LEU A 13 5.82 -0.19 20.62
CA LEU A 13 6.25 0.71 19.53
C LEU A 13 7.76 0.64 19.27
N VAL A 14 8.59 0.40 20.29
CA VAL A 14 10.04 0.28 20.13
C VAL A 14 10.44 -1.05 19.49
N THR A 15 9.65 -2.11 19.66
CA THR A 15 9.87 -3.40 18.97
C THR A 15 9.39 -3.40 17.52
N ALA A 16 8.59 -2.42 17.12
CA ALA A 16 8.25 -2.17 15.73
C ALA A 16 9.44 -1.48 15.04
N GLY A 17 10.51 -2.23 14.82
CA GLY A 17 11.58 -1.82 13.91
C GLY A 17 11.01 -1.47 12.53
N PRO A 18 11.76 -0.72 11.70
CA PRO A 18 11.27 -0.30 10.39
C PRO A 18 10.81 -1.55 9.65
N ALA A 19 9.55 -1.58 9.25
CA ALA A 19 9.06 -2.57 8.31
C ALA A 19 9.89 -2.37 7.05
N VAL A 20 10.96 -3.16 6.91
CA VAL A 20 11.83 -3.14 5.75
C VAL A 20 10.98 -3.65 4.60
N ALA A 21 10.28 -2.75 3.93
CA ALA A 21 9.86 -2.96 2.57
C ALA A 21 11.15 -3.28 1.83
N LYS A 22 11.35 -4.57 1.54
CA LYS A 22 12.56 -5.19 1.00
C LYS A 22 12.75 -4.82 -0.48
N VAL A 23 12.46 -3.57 -0.80
CA VAL A 23 12.68 -2.94 -2.09
C VAL A 23 14.05 -2.29 -1.94
N GLU A 24 15.09 -2.94 -2.47
CA GLU A 24 16.42 -2.31 -2.55
C GLU A 24 16.21 -0.92 -3.16
N GLN A 25 16.57 0.15 -2.44
CA GLN A 25 16.40 1.50 -2.97
C GLN A 25 17.51 1.77 -3.99
N CYS A 26 17.43 1.12 -5.16
CA CYS A 26 18.44 1.18 -6.23
C CYS A 26 18.74 2.62 -6.68
N ARG A 27 17.84 3.58 -6.40
CA ARG A 27 18.03 5.01 -6.69
C ARG A 27 19.19 5.66 -5.93
N PHE A 28 19.58 5.14 -4.77
CA PHE A 28 20.65 5.73 -3.95
C PHE A 28 22.05 5.20 -4.30
N ILE A 29 22.13 4.22 -5.20
CA ILE A 29 23.40 3.66 -5.67
C ILE A 29 24.08 4.68 -6.60
N ASN A 30 25.25 5.17 -6.20
CA ASN A 30 25.96 6.21 -6.94
C ASN A 30 26.59 5.68 -8.24
N SER A 31 27.14 4.46 -8.20
CA SER A 31 27.71 3.82 -9.39
C SER A 31 26.61 3.38 -10.36
N LYS A 32 26.80 3.67 -11.66
CA LYS A 32 25.88 3.21 -12.72
C LYS A 32 25.77 1.68 -12.83
N PRO A 33 26.88 0.91 -12.88
CA PRO A 33 26.77 -0.52 -13.13
C PRO A 33 26.08 -1.26 -11.97
N GLU A 34 26.32 -0.86 -10.73
CA GLU A 34 25.62 -1.49 -9.59
C GLU A 34 24.14 -1.09 -9.55
N ARG A 35 23.81 0.13 -9.98
CA ARG A 35 22.42 0.59 -10.09
C ARG A 35 21.64 -0.22 -11.11
N GLU A 36 22.23 -0.47 -12.28
CA GLU A 36 21.61 -1.28 -13.34
C GLU A 36 21.44 -2.74 -12.89
N ALA A 37 22.46 -3.34 -12.28
CA ALA A 37 22.38 -4.69 -11.72
C ALA A 37 21.31 -4.80 -10.60
N CYS A 38 21.13 -3.75 -9.79
CA CYS A 38 20.08 -3.68 -8.77
C CYS A 38 18.68 -3.64 -9.40
N TYR A 39 18.48 -2.84 -10.45
CA TYR A 39 17.20 -2.82 -11.16
C TYR A 39 16.87 -4.15 -11.85
N GLU A 40 17.85 -4.85 -12.40
CA GLU A 40 17.62 -6.19 -12.96
C GLU A 40 17.11 -7.18 -11.90
N ARG A 41 17.71 -7.18 -10.71
CA ARG A 41 17.26 -8.05 -9.61
C ARG A 41 15.84 -7.71 -9.17
N GLN A 42 15.52 -6.42 -9.09
CA GLN A 42 14.15 -5.98 -8.78
C GLN A 42 13.16 -6.41 -9.86
N ALA A 43 13.50 -6.27 -11.15
CA ALA A 43 12.63 -6.68 -12.25
C ALA A 43 12.33 -8.19 -12.19
N ARG A 44 13.36 -9.02 -11.97
CA ARG A 44 13.20 -10.48 -11.83
C ARG A 44 12.32 -10.85 -10.63
N ALA A 45 12.46 -10.16 -9.51
CA ALA A 45 11.62 -10.37 -8.33
C ALA A 45 10.17 -9.88 -8.54
N LEU A 46 9.99 -8.80 -9.29
CA LEU A 46 8.68 -8.22 -9.59
C LEU A 46 7.85 -9.14 -10.48
N ASP A 47 8.47 -9.84 -11.43
CA ASP A 47 7.76 -10.80 -12.27
C ASP A 47 7.22 -12.01 -11.48
N ALA A 48 7.97 -12.51 -10.49
CA ALA A 48 7.47 -13.51 -9.55
C ALA A 48 6.28 -12.97 -8.72
N LYS A 49 6.35 -11.71 -8.30
CA LYS A 49 5.26 -11.05 -7.54
C LYS A 49 4.02 -10.77 -8.38
N LYS A 50 4.16 -10.48 -9.68
CA LYS A 50 3.02 -10.31 -10.60
C LYS A 50 2.17 -11.57 -10.69
N ALA A 51 2.80 -12.75 -10.76
CA ALA A 51 2.08 -14.02 -10.78
C ALA A 51 1.28 -14.25 -9.48
N GLU A 52 1.89 -13.97 -8.32
CA GLU A 52 1.20 -14.05 -7.02
C GLU A 52 0.08 -13.00 -6.88
N ALA A 53 0.27 -11.80 -7.41
CA ALA A 53 -0.72 -10.73 -7.38
C ALA A 53 -1.91 -11.03 -8.29
N ALA A 54 -1.68 -11.56 -9.50
CA ALA A 54 -2.74 -12.01 -10.40
C ALA A 54 -3.60 -13.11 -9.77
N ALA A 55 -2.99 -14.03 -9.03
CA ALA A 55 -3.73 -15.07 -8.30
C ALA A 55 -4.55 -14.53 -7.11
N LYS A 56 -4.20 -13.35 -6.57
CA LYS A 56 -4.89 -12.71 -5.43
C LYS A 56 -5.81 -11.56 -5.84
N GLN A 57 -5.79 -11.14 -7.10
CA GLN A 57 -6.70 -10.13 -7.62
C GLN A 57 -8.11 -10.71 -7.62
N LYS A 58 -8.90 -10.33 -6.61
CA LYS A 58 -10.36 -10.45 -6.71
C LYS A 58 -10.79 -9.59 -7.91
N PRO A 59 -11.72 -10.07 -8.74
CA PRO A 59 -12.24 -9.26 -9.83
C PRO A 59 -12.75 -7.94 -9.24
N SER A 60 -12.12 -6.83 -9.64
CA SER A 60 -12.62 -5.52 -9.29
C SER A 60 -13.99 -5.34 -9.93
N ALA A 61 -14.92 -4.72 -9.20
CA ALA A 61 -16.21 -4.38 -9.77
C ALA A 61 -16.02 -3.58 -11.07
N PRO A 62 -16.87 -3.80 -12.10
CA PRO A 62 -16.84 -2.99 -13.30
C PRO A 62 -16.90 -1.50 -12.97
N LEU A 63 -16.16 -0.67 -13.71
CA LEU A 63 -16.04 0.77 -13.45
C LEU A 63 -17.40 1.48 -13.40
N GLU A 64 -18.34 1.04 -14.26
CA GLU A 64 -19.76 1.47 -14.26
C GLU A 64 -20.44 1.30 -12.89
N ARG A 65 -20.17 0.18 -12.20
CA ARG A 65 -20.74 -0.09 -10.88
C ARG A 65 -20.17 0.86 -9.82
N MET A 66 -18.88 1.18 -9.89
CA MET A 66 -18.25 2.13 -8.96
C MET A 66 -18.84 3.53 -9.12
N ASN A 67 -19.07 3.98 -10.35
CA ASN A 67 -19.71 5.28 -10.62
C ASN A 67 -21.13 5.34 -10.06
N ALA A 68 -21.91 4.27 -10.22
CA ALA A 68 -23.27 4.21 -9.69
C ALA A 68 -23.30 4.22 -8.15
N GLU A 69 -22.37 3.50 -7.50
CA GLU A 69 -22.24 3.48 -6.03
C GLU A 69 -21.79 4.84 -5.47
N ASP A 70 -20.87 5.53 -6.14
CA ASP A 70 -20.44 6.89 -5.77
C ASP A 70 -21.59 7.91 -5.95
N ALA A 71 -22.35 7.81 -7.03
CA ALA A 71 -23.54 8.62 -7.25
C ALA A 71 -24.64 8.35 -6.20
N ALA A 72 -24.79 7.10 -5.73
CA ALA A 72 -25.73 6.77 -4.66
C ALA A 72 -25.25 7.31 -3.29
N LEU A 73 -23.96 7.15 -2.98
CA LEU A 73 -23.35 7.63 -1.75
C LEU A 73 -23.40 9.15 -1.66
N SER A 74 -23.05 9.85 -2.75
CA SER A 74 -23.12 11.32 -2.81
C SER A 74 -24.52 11.86 -2.54
N ARG A 75 -25.59 11.17 -2.97
CA ARG A 75 -26.98 11.52 -2.63
C ARG A 75 -27.33 11.27 -1.15
N GLN A 76 -26.74 10.25 -0.54
CA GLN A 76 -26.93 9.98 0.90
C GLN A 76 -26.18 10.99 1.78
N LEU A 77 -25.05 11.50 1.31
CA LEU A 77 -24.24 12.49 2.02
C LEU A 77 -24.85 13.90 1.94
N ARG A 78 -25.84 14.16 2.80
CA ARG A 78 -26.59 15.43 2.87
C ARG A 78 -25.81 16.59 3.53
N SER A 79 -24.63 16.33 4.10
CA SER A 79 -23.84 17.29 4.87
C SER A 79 -22.78 18.04 4.04
N ILE A 80 -22.73 17.84 2.72
CA ILE A 80 -21.67 18.38 1.86
C ILE A 80 -22.33 19.15 0.71
N CYS A 81 -21.96 20.42 0.54
CA CYS A 81 -22.42 21.22 -0.60
C CYS A 81 -21.77 20.69 -1.89
N ARG A 82 -22.57 20.41 -2.93
CA ARG A 82 -22.10 19.81 -4.18
C ARG A 82 -22.12 20.74 -5.38
N GLY A 83 -22.42 22.03 -5.17
CA GLY A 83 -22.38 23.05 -6.22
C GLY A 83 -23.33 22.71 -7.36
N CYS A 84 -24.63 22.93 -7.11
CA CYS A 84 -25.66 22.86 -8.14
C CYS A 84 -25.55 24.06 -9.09
#